data_AF-A0A6D2L0K1-F1
#
_entry.id   AF-A0A6D2L0K1-F1
#
_cell.length_a   1.000
_cell.length_b   1.000
_cell.length_c   1.000
_cell.angle_alpha   90.00
_cell.angle_beta   90.00
_cell.angle_gamma   90.00
#
_symmetry.space_group_name_H-M   'P 1'
#
loop_
_entity.id
_entity.type
_entity.pdbx_description
1 polymer ?
#
loop_
_entity_poly.entity_id
_entity_poly.type
_entity_poly.pdbx_seq_one_letter_code
_entity_poly.pdbx_strand_id
1 'polypeptide(L)'
;MNFQTDCAQLVTMVSKPAEWPAFAILLEEVEKCRRMFQAFSLSHIPRTKNTKADKLARSGENKAKKNLEKRARRTRPHSLRGEK
;
A
#
# COMPACT_ATOMS: atom_id res chain seq x y z
N MET A 1 7.65 -20.08 3.70
CA MET A 1 6.54 -19.18 3.33
C MET A 1 6.99 -18.31 2.15
N ASN A 2 6.21 -18.28 1.07
CA ASN A 2 6.60 -17.57 -0.16
C ASN A 2 5.71 -16.34 -0.36
N PHE A 3 6.31 -15.16 -0.24
CA PHE A 3 5.67 -13.88 -0.47
C PHE A 3 5.99 -13.37 -1.87
N GLN A 4 5.03 -12.67 -2.45
CA GLN A 4 5.16 -12.11 -3.79
C GLN A 4 4.71 -10.66 -3.77
N THR A 5 5.44 -9.81 -4.46
CA THR A 5 5.16 -8.38 -4.59
C THR A 5 5.40 -7.94 -6.02
N ASP A 6 4.62 -6.98 -6.51
CA ASP A 6 4.88 -6.33 -7.78
C ASP A 6 5.75 -5.08 -7.66
N CYS A 7 6.20 -4.77 -6.43
CA CYS A 7 7.15 -3.70 -6.18
C CYS A 7 8.59 -4.27 -6.15
N ALA A 8 9.32 -4.15 -7.26
CA ALA A 8 10.71 -4.58 -7.34
C ALA A 8 11.63 -3.86 -6.34
N GLN A 9 11.35 -2.59 -6.04
CA GLN A 9 12.09 -1.83 -5.05
C GLN A 9 11.96 -2.44 -3.65
N LEU A 10 10.77 -2.96 -3.29
CA LEU A 10 10.57 -3.60 -1.98
C LEU A 10 11.47 -4.84 -1.81
N VAL A 11 11.64 -5.65 -2.85
CA VAL A 11 12.56 -6.80 -2.84
C VAL A 11 13.99 -6.34 -2.58
N THR A 12 14.40 -5.23 -3.20
CA THR A 12 15.73 -4.64 -3.03
C THR A 12 15.91 -4.06 -1.63
N MET A 13 14.91 -3.35 -1.10
CA MET A 13 14.92 -2.78 0.25
C MET A 13 15.07 -3.86 1.33
N VAL A 14 14.35 -4.97 1.20
CA VAL A 14 14.44 -6.10 2.15
C VAL A 14 15.79 -6.83 2.02
N SER A 15 16.38 -6.86 0.82
CA SER A 15 17.68 -7.48 0.60
C SER A 15 18.85 -6.60 1.08
N LYS A 16 18.71 -5.28 1.00
CA LYS A 16 19.75 -4.30 1.32
C LYS A 16 19.19 -3.13 2.14
N PRO A 17 18.79 -3.37 3.39
CA PRO A 17 18.12 -2.36 4.20
C PRO A 17 19.01 -1.15 4.52
N ALA A 18 20.34 -1.32 4.53
CA ALA A 18 21.30 -0.24 4.79
C ALA A 18 21.29 0.87 3.71
N GLU A 19 20.87 0.57 2.48
CA GLU A 19 20.75 1.57 1.41
C GLU A 19 19.47 2.42 1.54
N TRP A 20 18.57 2.08 2.47
CA TRP A 20 17.26 2.70 2.63
C TRP A 20 17.02 3.22 4.06
N PRO A 21 17.85 4.14 4.57
CA PRO A 21 17.78 4.60 5.96
C PRO A 21 16.44 5.26 6.31
N ALA A 22 15.78 5.90 5.35
CA ALA A 22 14.45 6.48 5.54
C ALA A 22 13.36 5.45 5.90
N PHE A 23 13.57 4.18 5.55
CA PHE A 23 12.64 3.07 5.81
C PHE A 23 13.12 2.14 6.93
N ALA A 24 14.17 2.51 7.67
CA ALA A 24 14.81 1.64 8.67
C ALA A 24 13.81 1.04 9.68
N ILE A 25 12.89 1.87 10.21
CA ILE A 25 11.85 1.43 11.16
C ILE A 25 10.94 0.38 10.53
N LEU A 26 10.45 0.63 9.31
CA LEU A 26 9.55 -0.28 8.59
C LEU A 26 10.26 -1.58 8.23
N LEU A 27 11.54 -1.51 7.83
CA LEU A 27 12.34 -2.68 7.49
C LEU A 27 12.66 -3.52 8.73
N GLU A 28 12.82 -2.91 9.91
CA GLU A 28 12.96 -3.62 11.17
C GLU A 28 11.68 -4.42 11.51
N GLU A 29 10.50 -3.85 11.28
CA GLU A 29 9.22 -4.56 11.46
C GLU A 29 9.07 -5.72 10.47
N VAL A 30 9.47 -5.53 9.21
CA VAL A 30 9.49 -6.60 8.21
C VAL A 30 10.43 -7.72 8.65
N GLU A 31 11.61 -7.39 9.19
CA GLU A 31 12.56 -8.38 9.72
C GLU A 31 12.01 -9.13 10.93
N LYS A 32 11.33 -8.44 11.86
CA LYS A 32 10.63 -9.08 12.98
C LYS A 32 9.59 -10.06 12.47
N CYS A 33 8.79 -9.64 11.48
CA CYS A 33 7.82 -10.52 10.83
C CYS A 33 8.48 -11.71 10.16
N ARG A 34 9.61 -11.50 9.48
CA ARG A 34 10.38 -12.54 8.80
C ARG A 34 10.83 -13.63 9.78
N ARG A 35 11.32 -13.25 10.96
CA ARG A 35 11.79 -14.18 12.01
C ARG A 35 10.68 -15.05 12.60
N MET A 36 9.41 -14.68 12.45
CA MET A 36 8.29 -15.53 12.89
C MET A 36 8.08 -16.75 11.98
N PHE A 37 8.68 -16.78 10.79
CA PHE A 37 8.57 -17.90 9.86
C PHE A 37 9.89 -18.70 9.83
N GLN A 38 9.77 -20.04 9.87
CA GLN A 38 10.94 -20.94 9.74
C GLN A 38 11.67 -20.78 8.39
N ALA A 39 10.94 -20.42 7.34
CA ALA A 39 11.49 -20.12 6.03
C ALA A 39 10.70 -18.97 5.39
N PHE A 40 11.40 -18.01 4.82
CA PHE A 40 10.83 -16.84 4.16
C PHE A 40 11.46 -16.62 2.80
N SER A 41 10.64 -16.37 1.78
CA SER A 41 11.08 -15.84 0.50
C SER A 41 10.19 -14.68 0.09
N LEU A 42 10.76 -13.68 -0.57
CA LEU A 42 10.04 -12.55 -1.17
C LEU A 42 10.51 -12.40 -2.61
N SER A 43 9.60 -12.53 -3.56
CA SER A 43 9.92 -12.49 -4.99
C SER A 43 9.10 -11.43 -5.72
N HIS A 44 9.68 -10.88 -6.78
CA HIS A 44 9.00 -9.94 -7.65
C HIS A 44 8.10 -10.68 -8.66
N ILE A 45 6.86 -10.22 -8.82
CA ILE A 45 5.94 -10.67 -9.87
C ILE A 45 5.42 -9.48 -10.68
N PRO A 46 5.15 -9.62 -11.97
CA PRO A 46 4.51 -8.55 -12.74
C PRO A 46 3.17 -8.11 -12.11
N ARG A 47 2.81 -6.81 -12.21
CA ARG A 47 1.51 -6.27 -11.75
C ARG A 47 0.32 -7.06 -12.30
N THR A 48 0.44 -7.55 -13.53
CA THR A 48 -0.58 -8.40 -14.20
C THR A 48 -0.80 -9.75 -13.53
N LYS A 49 0.14 -10.20 -12.69
CA LYS A 49 0.01 -11.40 -11.84
C LYS A 49 -0.43 -11.07 -10.41
N ASN A 50 -0.26 -9.83 -9.95
CA ASN A 50 -0.69 -9.37 -8.62
C ASN A 50 -2.11 -8.76 -8.60
N THR A 51 -3.01 -9.25 -9.46
CA THR A 51 -4.32 -8.61 -9.70
C THR A 51 -5.23 -8.58 -8.47
N LYS A 52 -5.13 -9.59 -7.60
CA LYS A 52 -5.95 -9.65 -6.38
C LYS A 52 -5.57 -8.53 -5.40
N ALA A 53 -4.28 -8.38 -5.12
CA ALA A 53 -3.80 -7.31 -4.24
C ALA A 53 -4.01 -5.93 -4.86
N ASP A 54 -3.77 -5.77 -6.17
CA ASP A 54 -4.06 -4.53 -6.90
C ASP A 54 -5.52 -4.10 -6.75
N LYS A 55 -6.47 -5.01 -7.00
CA LYS A 55 -7.91 -4.72 -6.89
C LYS A 55 -8.29 -4.28 -5.49
N LEU A 56 -7.71 -4.90 -4.46
CA LEU A 56 -7.96 -4.53 -3.06
C LEU A 56 -7.41 -3.13 -2.74
N ALA A 57 -6.16 -2.85 -3.13
CA ALA A 57 -5.54 -1.54 -2.93
C ALA A 57 -6.35 -0.43 -3.61
N ARG A 58 -6.71 -0.61 -4.89
CA ARG A 58 -7.52 0.34 -5.65
C ARG A 58 -8.91 0.54 -5.05
N SER A 59 -9.52 -0.50 -4.52
CA SER A 59 -10.82 -0.40 -3.85
C SER A 59 -10.73 0.43 -2.57
N GLY A 60 -9.65 0.30 -1.80
CA GLY A 60 -9.37 1.13 -0.62
C GLY A 60 -9.19 2.61 -0.99
N GLU A 61 -8.35 2.89 -1.99
CA GLU A 61 -8.13 4.25 -2.50
C GLU A 61 -9.42 4.90 -3.01
N ASN A 62 -10.23 4.16 -3.76
CA ASN A 62 -11.49 4.66 -4.30
C ASN A 62 -12.49 5.01 -3.19
N LYS A 63 -12.52 4.24 -2.09
CA LYS A 63 -13.34 4.56 -0.91
C LYS A 63 -12.86 5.85 -0.26
N ALA A 64 -11.55 6.01 -0.06
CA ALA A 64 -10.98 7.22 0.53
C ALA A 64 -11.31 8.48 -0.31
N LYS A 65 -11.14 8.41 -1.64
CA LYS A 65 -11.47 9.50 -2.57
C LYS A 65 -12.96 9.88 -2.52
N LYS A 66 -13.85 8.88 -2.54
CA LYS A 66 -15.30 9.13 -2.42
C LYS A 66 -15.68 9.75 -1.07
N ASN A 67 -15.01 9.35 0.01
CA ASN A 67 -15.26 9.92 1.33
C ASN A 67 -14.79 11.38 1.42
N LEU A 68 -13.63 11.70 0.85
CA LEU A 68 -13.14 13.08 0.76
C LEU A 68 -14.09 13.95 -0.06
N GLU A 69 -14.56 13.47 -1.21
CA GLU A 69 -15.51 14.22 -2.04
C GLU A 69 -16.85 14.43 -1.33
N LYS A 70 -17.38 13.40 -0.65
CA LYS A 70 -18.59 13.53 0.18
C LYS A 70 -18.39 14.56 1.29
N ARG A 71 -17.21 14.59 1.93
CA ARG A 71 -16.89 15.57 2.98
C ARG A 71 -16.83 16.99 2.42
N ALA A 72 -16.18 17.18 1.27
CA ALA A 72 -16.15 18.47 0.56
C ALA A 72 -17.54 18.95 0.12
N ARG A 73 -18.46 18.05 -0.25
CA ARG A 73 -19.87 18.39 -0.55
C ARG A 73 -20.66 18.81 0.70
N ARG A 74 -20.35 18.28 1.89
CA ARG A 74 -21.02 18.64 3.15
C ARG A 74 -20.57 19.98 3.70
N THR A 75 -19.30 20.33 3.52
CA THR A 75 -18.73 21.60 3.98
C THR A 75 -18.95 22.75 3.01
N ARG A 76 -19.65 22.54 1.88
CA ARG A 76 -20.03 23.63 0.98
C ARG A 76 -21.08 24.53 1.64
N PRO A 77 -20.86 25.86 1.67
CA PRO A 77 -21.84 26.81 2.23
C PRO A 77 -23.16 26.74 1.46
N HIS A 78 -24.26 26.98 2.17
CA HIS A 78 -25.62 26.80 1.64
C HIS A 78 -25.88 27.62 0.36
N SER A 79 -25.23 28.78 0.21
CA SER A 79 -25.33 29.67 -0.95
C SER A 79 -24.69 29.17 -2.25
N LEU A 80 -23.92 28.07 -2.23
CA LEU A 80 -23.30 27.45 -3.42
C LEU A 80 -23.86 26.07 -3.75
N ARG A 81 -24.93 25.65 -3.06
CA ARG A 81 -25.63 24.41 -3.35
C ARG A 81 -26.69 24.75 -4.39
N GLY A 82 -26.35 24.57 -5.67
CA GLY A 82 -27.25 24.81 -6.79
C GLY A 82 -28.64 24.27 -6.49
N GLU A 83 -29.62 25.18 -6.51
CA GLU A 83 -31.03 24.89 -6.38
C GLU A 83 -31.46 23.99 -7.54
N LYS A 84 -32.18 22.92 -7.22
CA LYS A 84 -33.03 22.22 -8.17
C LYS A 84 -34.46 22.56 -7.83
#